data_AF-A0AA49Q603-F1
#
_entry.id   AF-A0AA49Q603-F1
#
_cell.length_a   1.000
_cell.length_b   1.000
_cell.length_c   1.000
_cell.angle_alpha   90.00
_cell.angle_beta   90.00
_cell.angle_gamma   90.00
#
_symmetry.space_group_name_H-M   'P 1'
#
loop_
_entity.id
_entity.type
_entity.pdbx_description
1 polymer ?
#
loop_
_entity_poly.entity_id
_entity_poly.type
_entity_poly.pdbx_seq_one_letter_code
_entity_poly.pdbx_strand_id
1 'polypeptide(L)'
;MRKAMAMLAGGAGAVLLMAAAPAMRGGWAVLTVHELPESVVAGERVTLTFSLRQHGEEMLAGREPTLQLRSGALLGSRQRVAAERTRQPGVYRATFAVPDGEKLMVRVDTDFHGWNVDLWPIAVRAGSAASNVSLASGGHASEAPAQERGRALFIAKGCVGCHTKSDDAQLEDYPQMRVGPELGGRSFPVDFLVRKMTDAASLRPEQPRFGARIAVMPQLEVSADEARAIAGYLNARSVASRD
;
A
#
# COMPACT_ATOMS: atom_id res chain seq x y z
N MET A 1 -86.18 0.84 22.23
CA MET A 1 -85.67 0.87 23.62
C MET A 1 -84.15 0.68 23.58
N ARG A 2 -83.39 1.61 24.19
CA ARG A 2 -81.98 1.52 24.69
C ARG A 2 -80.88 1.18 23.65
N LYS A 3 -80.12 2.17 23.13
CA LYS A 3 -78.87 2.81 23.64
C LYS A 3 -77.59 1.94 23.56
N ALA A 4 -76.51 2.64 23.18
CA ALA A 4 -75.07 2.29 23.16
C ALA A 4 -74.60 1.52 21.91
N MET A 5 -73.46 1.79 21.29
CA MET A 5 -72.23 2.42 21.79
C MET A 5 -71.37 2.88 20.59
N ALA A 6 -70.74 4.06 20.70
CA ALA A 6 -69.73 4.52 19.76
C ALA A 6 -68.41 3.76 19.97
N MET A 7 -67.70 3.44 18.89
CA MET A 7 -66.26 3.17 18.93
C MET A 7 -65.56 3.99 17.84
N LEU A 8 -64.91 5.06 18.28
CA LEU A 8 -63.76 5.66 17.64
C LEU A 8 -62.51 4.87 18.09
N ALA A 9 -61.78 4.31 17.14
CA ALA A 9 -60.36 3.99 17.26
C ALA A 9 -59.81 4.10 15.82
N GLY A 10 -59.07 5.14 15.47
CA GLY A 10 -57.74 5.42 16.01
C GLY A 10 -56.73 4.85 15.03
N GLY A 11 -56.53 5.55 13.90
CA GLY A 11 -55.61 5.13 12.85
C GLY A 11 -54.17 5.19 13.36
N ALA A 12 -53.63 4.03 13.75
CA ALA A 12 -52.20 3.87 14.00
C ALA A 12 -51.50 3.65 12.64
N GLY A 13 -51.07 4.74 12.01
CA GLY A 13 -50.09 4.68 10.93
C GLY A 13 -48.77 4.17 11.51
N ALA A 14 -48.46 2.90 11.26
CA ALA A 14 -47.17 2.33 11.59
C ALA A 14 -46.11 2.95 10.66
N VAL A 15 -45.46 4.01 11.13
CA VAL A 15 -44.23 4.51 10.52
C VAL A 15 -43.15 3.47 10.80
N LEU A 16 -42.84 2.65 9.80
CA LEU A 16 -41.67 1.78 9.80
C LEU A 16 -40.42 2.68 9.79
N LEU A 17 -39.86 2.94 10.98
CA LEU A 17 -38.49 3.42 11.13
C LEU A 17 -37.57 2.27 10.69
N MET A 18 -37.22 2.23 9.41
CA MET A 18 -36.05 1.49 8.96
C MET A 18 -34.84 2.15 9.58
N ALA A 19 -34.42 1.65 10.75
CA ALA A 19 -33.12 1.95 11.30
C ALA A 19 -32.09 1.49 10.24
N ALA A 20 -31.46 2.45 9.57
CA ALA A 20 -30.29 2.18 8.77
C ALA A 20 -29.27 1.56 9.73
N ALA A 21 -29.10 0.24 9.67
CA ALA A 21 -27.99 -0.40 10.36
C ALA A 21 -26.73 0.29 9.82
N PRO A 22 -25.88 0.91 10.67
CA PRO A 22 -24.60 1.38 10.20
C PRO A 22 -23.90 0.14 9.66
N ALA A 23 -23.63 0.11 8.35
CA ALA A 23 -22.77 -0.88 7.76
C ALA A 23 -21.36 -0.62 8.32
N MET A 24 -21.09 -1.11 9.53
CA MET A 24 -19.76 -1.23 10.09
C MET A 24 -19.06 -2.37 9.35
N ARG A 25 -18.78 -2.13 8.06
CA ARG A 25 -17.86 -2.96 7.31
C ARG A 25 -16.47 -2.39 7.53
N GLY A 26 -15.97 -2.59 8.77
CA GLY A 26 -14.58 -2.32 9.09
C GLY A 26 -13.66 -3.02 8.10
N GLY A 27 -12.40 -2.59 8.02
CA GLY A 27 -11.50 -3.12 7.00
C GLY A 27 -10.16 -2.42 6.96
N TRP A 28 -9.31 -2.90 6.08
CA TRP A 28 -8.01 -2.29 5.78
C TRP A 28 -7.95 -1.78 4.35
N ALA A 29 -7.09 -0.78 4.13
CA ALA A 29 -6.71 -0.34 2.80
C ALA A 29 -5.41 -1.04 2.37
N VAL A 30 -5.36 -1.42 1.10
CA VAL A 30 -4.13 -1.80 0.39
C VAL A 30 -3.79 -0.66 -0.56
N LEU A 31 -2.66 -0.02 -0.32
CA LEU A 31 -2.06 0.98 -1.20
C LEU A 31 -1.19 0.26 -2.24
N THR A 32 -1.39 0.56 -3.52
CA THR A 32 -0.50 0.11 -4.61
C THR A 32 0.02 1.33 -5.37
N VAL A 33 1.31 1.61 -5.26
CA VAL A 33 2.00 2.60 -6.09
C VAL A 33 2.25 1.99 -7.46
N HIS A 34 1.80 2.67 -8.51
CA HIS A 34 1.85 2.13 -9.87
C HIS A 34 3.30 2.08 -10.36
N GLU A 35 4.02 3.19 -10.23
CA GLU A 35 5.44 3.31 -10.55
C GLU A 35 6.17 3.98 -9.38
N LEU A 36 7.09 3.23 -8.75
CA LEU A 36 7.93 3.76 -7.68
C LEU A 36 9.26 4.25 -8.29
N PRO A 37 9.61 5.55 -8.16
CA PRO A 37 10.90 6.03 -8.65
C PRO A 37 12.05 5.45 -7.82
N GLU A 38 13.11 4.98 -8.49
CA GLU A 38 14.31 4.47 -7.81
C GLU A 38 15.08 5.58 -7.09
N SER A 39 15.06 6.79 -7.65
CA SER A 39 15.56 8.00 -7.03
C SER A 39 14.82 9.22 -7.58
N VAL A 40 14.89 10.33 -6.87
CA VAL A 40 14.30 11.62 -7.26
C VAL A 40 15.34 12.73 -7.15
N VAL A 41 15.14 13.85 -7.85
CA VAL A 41 16.05 14.99 -7.83
C VAL A 41 15.45 16.12 -7.01
N ALA A 42 16.22 16.70 -6.10
CA ALA A 42 15.77 17.81 -5.26
C ALA A 42 15.33 19.01 -6.10
N GLY A 43 14.21 19.63 -5.73
CA GLY A 43 13.59 20.75 -6.43
C GLY A 43 12.75 20.37 -7.66
N GLU A 44 12.91 19.17 -8.23
CA GLU A 44 12.09 18.71 -9.36
C GLU A 44 10.66 18.36 -8.92
N ARG A 45 9.72 18.42 -9.86
CA ARG A 45 8.35 17.97 -9.62
C ARG A 45 8.21 16.49 -9.96
N VAL A 46 7.82 15.70 -8.97
CA VAL A 46 7.48 14.29 -9.14
C VAL A 46 5.97 14.09 -9.00
N THR A 47 5.46 13.09 -9.70
CA THR A 47 4.07 12.65 -9.58
C THR A 47 4.01 11.21 -9.13
N LEU A 48 3.39 10.95 -7.98
CA LEU A 48 3.07 9.59 -7.53
C LEU A 48 1.62 9.26 -7.90
N THR A 49 1.43 8.16 -8.62
CA THR A 49 0.11 7.59 -8.93
C THR A 49 -0.06 6.28 -8.16
N PHE A 50 -1.19 6.13 -7.48
CA PHE A 50 -1.45 4.95 -6.65
C PHE A 50 -2.94 4.60 -6.64
N SER A 51 -3.24 3.34 -6.38
CA SER A 51 -4.59 2.85 -6.13
C SER A 51 -4.79 2.47 -4.67
N LEU A 52 -6.03 2.61 -4.21
CA LEU A 52 -6.49 2.17 -2.89
C LEU A 52 -7.54 1.09 -3.05
N ARG A 53 -7.35 -0.04 -2.35
CA ARG A 53 -8.33 -1.14 -2.31
C ARG A 53 -8.74 -1.50 -0.90
N GLN A 54 -10.03 -1.69 -0.64
CA GLN A 54 -10.51 -2.28 0.59
C GLN A 54 -10.28 -3.79 0.54
N HIS A 55 -9.62 -4.32 1.57
CA HIS A 55 -9.27 -5.74 1.67
C HIS A 55 -8.42 -6.26 0.50
N GLY A 56 -7.81 -5.37 -0.27
CA GLY A 56 -7.08 -5.70 -1.49
C GLY A 56 -7.96 -5.96 -2.72
N GLU A 57 -9.29 -5.97 -2.62
CA GLU A 57 -10.16 -6.32 -3.75
C GLU A 57 -10.90 -5.10 -4.31
N GLU A 58 -11.75 -4.48 -3.49
CA GLU A 58 -12.67 -3.43 -3.93
C GLU A 58 -11.96 -2.07 -4.03
N MET A 59 -12.08 -1.38 -5.16
CA MET A 59 -11.49 -0.04 -5.32
C MET A 59 -12.16 0.96 -4.38
N LEU A 60 -11.35 1.61 -3.54
CA LEU A 60 -11.80 2.64 -2.61
C LEU A 60 -11.92 3.98 -3.32
N ALA A 61 -13.04 4.21 -3.98
CA ALA A 61 -13.36 5.50 -4.58
C ALA A 61 -13.79 6.55 -3.53
N GLY A 62 -13.78 7.83 -3.93
CA GLY A 62 -14.31 8.93 -3.11
C GLY A 62 -13.52 9.26 -1.84
N ARG A 63 -12.35 8.63 -1.62
CA ARG A 63 -11.40 9.01 -0.55
C ARG A 63 -10.67 10.30 -0.86
N GLU A 64 -10.10 10.95 0.16
CA GLU A 64 -9.28 12.15 0.05
C GLU A 64 -7.86 11.94 0.62
N PRO A 65 -7.06 11.04 0.00
CA PRO A 65 -5.76 10.69 0.55
C PRO A 65 -4.79 11.88 0.53
N THR A 66 -3.90 11.91 1.51
CA THR A 66 -2.86 12.95 1.60
C THR A 66 -1.48 12.33 1.77
N LEU A 67 -0.48 12.94 1.14
CA LEU A 67 0.92 12.58 1.30
C LEU A 67 1.54 13.52 2.33
N GLN A 68 2.25 12.94 3.30
CA GLN A 68 3.14 13.67 4.20
C GLN A 68 4.58 13.38 3.79
N LEU A 69 5.23 14.39 3.25
CA LEU A 69 6.60 14.33 2.76
C LEU A 69 7.54 14.83 3.85
N ARG A 70 8.66 14.12 4.04
CA ARG A 70 9.74 14.54 4.93
C ARG A 70 11.08 14.25 4.26
N SER A 71 12.04 15.13 4.43
CA SER A 71 13.45 14.86 4.09
C SER A 71 14.36 15.05 5.31
N GLY A 72 15.54 14.43 5.27
CA GLY A 72 16.43 14.29 6.41
C GLY A 72 16.94 15.61 7.02
N ALA A 73 16.52 15.88 8.25
CA ALA A 73 17.21 16.43 9.44
C ALA A 73 16.14 16.53 10.55
N LEU A 74 16.51 16.62 11.84
CA LEU A 74 15.57 16.66 12.98
C LEU A 74 14.48 17.78 12.91
N LEU A 75 14.68 18.77 12.04
CA LEU A 75 13.75 19.88 11.73
C LEU A 75 13.28 19.89 10.27
N GLY A 76 13.45 18.78 9.54
CA GLY A 76 13.21 18.68 8.10
C GLY A 76 11.80 19.16 7.71
N SER A 77 11.73 19.84 6.56
CA SER A 77 10.49 20.38 6.00
C SER A 77 9.43 19.29 5.93
N ARG A 78 8.33 19.49 6.67
CA ARG A 78 7.14 18.64 6.56
C ARG A 78 6.19 19.31 5.59
N GLN A 79 6.00 18.67 4.43
CA GLN A 79 5.02 19.12 3.45
C GLN A 79 3.84 18.15 3.43
N ARG A 80 2.62 18.69 3.44
CA ARG A 80 1.41 17.91 3.17
C ARG A 80 0.93 18.22 1.76
N VAL A 81 0.58 17.17 1.01
CA VAL A 81 0.12 17.28 -0.38
C VAL A 81 -1.17 16.47 -0.50
N ALA A 82 -2.25 17.13 -0.93
CA ALA A 82 -3.49 16.42 -1.25
C ALA A 82 -3.31 15.63 -2.54
N ALA A 83 -3.78 14.38 -2.56
CA ALA A 83 -3.85 13.61 -3.79
C ALA A 83 -5.18 13.87 -4.49
N GLU A 84 -5.12 14.08 -5.80
CA GLU A 84 -6.26 14.29 -6.65
C GLU A 84 -6.86 12.96 -7.10
N ARG A 85 -8.18 12.91 -7.18
CA ARG A 85 -8.91 11.81 -7.79
C ARG A 85 -8.64 11.79 -9.29
N THR A 86 -8.35 10.62 -9.84
CA THR A 86 -8.30 10.45 -11.29
C THR A 86 -9.67 10.08 -11.86
N ARG A 87 -9.76 9.88 -13.18
CA ARG A 87 -10.97 9.35 -13.83
C ARG A 87 -11.23 7.88 -13.49
N GLN A 88 -10.22 7.14 -13.02
CA GLN A 88 -10.37 5.76 -12.62
C GLN A 88 -10.76 5.68 -11.14
N PRO A 89 -11.89 5.03 -10.78
CA PRO A 89 -12.31 4.89 -9.40
C PRO A 89 -11.23 4.23 -8.53
N GLY A 90 -10.95 4.83 -7.36
CA GLY A 90 -9.94 4.34 -6.42
C GLY A 90 -8.49 4.58 -6.83
N VAL A 91 -8.23 5.29 -7.94
CA VAL A 91 -6.90 5.70 -8.38
C VAL A 91 -6.70 7.19 -8.14
N TYR A 92 -5.56 7.52 -7.55
CA TYR A 92 -5.20 8.83 -7.05
C TYR A 92 -3.84 9.27 -7.57
N ARG A 93 -3.63 10.59 -7.64
CA ARG A 93 -2.39 11.21 -8.11
C ARG A 93 -1.99 12.37 -7.21
N ALA A 94 -0.75 12.38 -6.75
CA ALA A 94 -0.19 13.52 -6.02
C ALA A 94 1.06 14.04 -6.73
N THR A 95 1.12 15.34 -7.00
CA THR A 95 2.26 16.00 -7.62
C THR A 95 2.90 16.98 -6.65
N PHE A 96 4.22 16.88 -6.45
CA PHE A 96 4.92 17.70 -5.47
C PHE A 96 6.35 18.02 -5.90
N ALA A 97 6.89 19.12 -5.40
CA ALA A 97 8.31 19.41 -5.51
C ALA A 97 9.07 18.54 -4.50
N VAL A 98 10.16 17.92 -4.94
CA VAL A 98 10.99 17.07 -4.10
C VAL A 98 11.76 17.97 -3.13
N PRO A 99 11.62 17.78 -1.80
CA PRO A 99 12.37 18.55 -0.82
C PRO A 99 13.87 18.21 -0.87
N ASP A 100 14.71 19.18 -0.50
CA ASP A 100 16.16 18.96 -0.34
C ASP A 100 16.44 17.95 0.77
N GLY A 101 17.43 17.08 0.57
CA GLY A 101 17.89 16.10 1.56
C GLY A 101 18.51 14.89 0.88
N GLU A 102 18.91 13.89 1.68
CA GLU A 102 19.49 12.64 1.15
C GLU A 102 18.41 11.59 0.81
N LYS A 103 17.30 11.62 1.57
CA LYS A 103 16.20 10.67 1.45
C LYS A 103 14.87 11.39 1.57
N LEU A 104 13.91 10.95 0.77
CA LEU A 104 12.51 11.34 0.81
C LEU A 104 11.72 10.23 1.50
N MET A 105 11.11 10.59 2.62
CA MET A 105 10.13 9.78 3.34
C MET A 105 8.73 10.22 2.92
N VAL A 106 7.91 9.28 2.46
CA VAL A 106 6.52 9.53 2.06
C VAL A 106 5.60 8.68 2.91
N ARG A 107 4.75 9.33 3.71
CA ARG A 107 3.61 8.66 4.34
C ARG A 107 2.35 8.97 3.56
N VAL A 108 1.61 7.95 3.14
CA VAL A 108 0.29 8.10 2.55
C VAL A 108 -0.76 7.86 3.63
N ASP A 109 -1.52 8.90 3.93
CA ASP A 109 -2.78 8.80 4.67
C ASP A 109 -3.89 8.47 3.68
N THR A 110 -4.52 7.31 3.87
CA THR A 110 -5.50 6.78 2.91
C THR A 110 -6.91 7.34 3.10
N ASP A 111 -7.15 8.12 4.17
CA ASP A 111 -8.51 8.56 4.54
C ASP A 111 -9.49 7.38 4.69
N PHE A 112 -8.97 6.25 5.20
CA PHE A 112 -9.75 5.03 5.40
C PHE A 112 -9.36 4.34 6.71
N HIS A 113 -10.22 4.48 7.73
CA HIS A 113 -10.06 3.81 9.03
C HIS A 113 -8.67 3.95 9.69
N GLY A 114 -7.98 5.07 9.48
CA GLY A 114 -6.64 5.31 10.03
C GLY A 114 -5.53 4.47 9.39
N TRP A 115 -5.78 3.81 8.26
CA TRP A 115 -4.74 3.12 7.51
C TRP A 115 -3.79 4.15 6.89
N ASN A 116 -2.55 4.16 7.40
CA ASN A 116 -1.47 4.98 6.89
C ASN A 116 -0.33 4.06 6.47
N VAL A 117 0.30 4.33 5.34
CA VAL A 117 1.42 3.52 4.83
C VAL A 117 2.62 4.43 4.62
N ASP A 118 3.73 4.11 5.28
CA ASP A 118 5.03 4.69 4.95
C ASP A 118 5.58 3.97 3.72
N LEU A 119 6.05 4.70 2.72
CA LEU A 119 6.86 4.11 1.66
C LEU A 119 8.29 3.92 2.15
N TRP A 120 9.00 2.98 1.56
CA TRP A 120 10.44 2.85 1.78
C TRP A 120 11.15 4.16 1.39
N PRO A 121 12.17 4.61 2.15
CA PRO A 121 12.91 5.83 1.84
C PRO A 121 13.40 5.86 0.39
N ILE A 122 13.10 6.93 -0.34
CA ILE A 122 13.52 7.12 -1.72
C ILE A 122 14.77 7.99 -1.72
N ALA A 123 15.82 7.58 -2.43
CA ALA A 123 17.05 8.37 -2.52
C ALA A 123 16.79 9.70 -3.25
N VAL A 124 17.29 10.80 -2.67
CA VAL A 124 17.23 12.14 -3.26
C VAL A 124 18.62 12.51 -3.76
N ARG A 125 18.70 12.89 -5.03
CA ARG A 125 19.91 13.39 -5.69
C ARG A 125 19.90 14.91 -5.67
N ALA A 126 21.07 15.52 -5.46
CA ALA A 126 21.22 16.96 -5.59
C ALA A 126 20.85 17.42 -7.02
N GLY A 127 20.07 18.50 -7.13
CA GLY A 127 19.81 19.16 -8.41
C GLY A 127 21.09 19.73 -9.02
N SER A 128 21.15 19.86 -10.35
CA SER A 128 22.39 20.15 -11.11
C SER A 128 23.10 21.49 -10.84
N ALA A 129 22.70 22.26 -9.82
CA ALA A 129 23.44 23.43 -9.37
C ALA A 129 24.70 23.09 -8.53
N ALA A 130 24.84 21.84 -8.06
CA ALA A 130 26.04 21.40 -7.38
C ALA A 130 26.27 19.91 -7.59
N SER A 131 27.29 19.55 -8.39
CA SER A 131 28.25 18.47 -8.06
C SER A 131 29.24 18.22 -9.20
N ASN A 132 30.42 18.84 -9.07
CA ASN A 132 31.66 18.40 -9.70
C ASN A 132 32.42 17.51 -8.71
N VAL A 133 31.95 16.31 -8.42
CA VAL A 133 32.80 15.26 -7.83
C VAL A 133 32.33 13.92 -8.39
N SER A 134 33.08 13.41 -9.37
CA SER A 134 33.04 12.02 -9.77
C SER A 134 34.06 11.26 -8.92
N LEU A 135 33.61 10.24 -8.21
CA LEU A 135 34.48 9.15 -7.77
C LEU A 135 33.92 7.85 -8.32
N ALA A 136 34.67 7.26 -9.22
CA ALA A 136 34.49 5.90 -9.67
C ALA A 136 34.69 4.93 -8.50
N SER A 137 33.95 3.82 -8.51
CA SER A 137 34.48 2.53 -8.07
C SER A 137 33.68 1.44 -8.76
N GLY A 138 34.35 0.72 -9.67
CA GLY A 138 33.91 -0.58 -10.11
C GLY A 138 33.95 -1.55 -8.94
N GLY A 139 32.86 -2.28 -8.74
CA GLY A 139 32.72 -3.33 -7.75
C GLY A 139 31.44 -4.09 -8.09
N HIS A 140 31.50 -5.42 -7.99
CA HIS A 140 30.38 -6.34 -8.11
C HIS A 140 29.09 -5.69 -7.59
N ALA A 141 28.07 -5.57 -8.45
CA ALA A 141 26.77 -5.01 -8.07
C ALA A 141 26.34 -5.62 -6.74
N SER A 142 26.38 -4.83 -5.67
CA SER A 142 26.18 -5.38 -4.34
C SER A 142 24.74 -5.88 -4.21
N GLU A 143 24.59 -6.99 -3.51
CA GLU A 143 23.28 -7.64 -3.29
C GLU A 143 22.34 -6.74 -2.46
N ALA A 144 22.91 -5.84 -1.63
CA ALA A 144 22.19 -4.92 -0.76
C ALA A 144 21.28 -3.93 -1.52
N PRO A 145 21.73 -3.19 -2.56
CA PRO A 145 20.87 -2.40 -3.44
C PRO A 145 19.73 -3.18 -4.09
N ALA A 146 19.97 -4.43 -4.51
CA ALA A 146 18.95 -5.26 -5.15
C ALA A 146 17.88 -5.71 -4.14
N GLN A 147 18.31 -6.11 -2.94
CA GLN A 147 17.40 -6.47 -1.83
C GLN A 147 16.59 -5.26 -1.36
N GLU A 148 17.22 -4.09 -1.23
CA GLU A 148 16.55 -2.85 -0.84
C GLU A 148 15.52 -2.40 -1.88
N ARG A 149 15.83 -2.52 -3.17
CA ARG A 149 14.88 -2.30 -4.26
C ARG A 149 13.68 -3.25 -4.17
N GLY A 150 13.93 -4.55 -3.96
CA GLY A 150 12.86 -5.55 -3.80
C GLY A 150 11.97 -5.28 -2.59
N ARG A 151 12.56 -4.84 -1.47
CA ARG A 151 11.84 -4.41 -0.26
C ARG A 151 10.97 -3.18 -0.53
N ALA A 152 11.53 -2.17 -1.17
CA ALA A 152 10.81 -0.94 -1.51
C ALA A 152 9.58 -1.25 -2.37
N LEU A 153 9.72 -2.13 -3.36
CA LEU A 153 8.63 -2.60 -4.19
C LEU A 153 7.61 -3.45 -3.42
N PHE A 154 8.05 -4.32 -2.51
CA PHE A 154 7.14 -5.13 -1.67
C PHE A 154 6.21 -4.25 -0.83
N ILE A 155 6.74 -3.17 -0.26
CA ILE A 155 5.96 -2.16 0.47
C ILE A 155 5.06 -1.39 -0.50
N ALA A 156 5.64 -0.82 -1.55
CA ALA A 156 4.94 0.11 -2.45
C ALA A 156 3.81 -0.57 -3.24
N LYS A 157 3.94 -1.86 -3.57
CA LYS A 157 2.88 -2.64 -4.21
C LYS A 157 1.83 -3.15 -3.21
N GLY A 158 1.99 -2.88 -1.90
CA GLY A 158 1.00 -3.17 -0.87
C GLY A 158 1.05 -4.58 -0.29
N CYS A 159 2.12 -5.34 -0.54
CA CYS A 159 2.23 -6.74 -0.08
C CYS A 159 2.18 -6.85 1.44
N VAL A 160 2.78 -5.89 2.15
CA VAL A 160 2.75 -5.76 3.63
C VAL A 160 1.33 -5.65 4.21
N GLY A 161 0.34 -5.21 3.44
CA GLY A 161 -1.05 -5.11 3.93
C GLY A 161 -1.67 -6.48 4.23
N CYS A 162 -1.22 -7.53 3.56
CA CYS A 162 -1.78 -8.88 3.68
C CYS A 162 -0.74 -9.92 4.15
N HIS A 163 0.51 -9.77 3.76
CA HIS A 163 1.57 -10.75 4.03
C HIS A 163 2.51 -10.24 5.12
N THR A 164 2.93 -11.16 5.98
CA THR A 164 4.04 -10.96 6.89
C THR A 164 5.34 -11.45 6.25
N LYS A 165 6.45 -10.80 6.58
CA LYS A 165 7.81 -11.30 6.34
C LYS A 165 8.57 -11.16 7.66
N SER A 166 8.28 -12.07 8.58
CA SER A 166 8.68 -11.97 9.99
C SER A 166 10.18 -12.05 10.26
N ASP A 167 10.97 -12.47 9.26
CA ASP A 167 12.43 -12.41 9.37
C ASP A 167 12.97 -10.99 9.10
N ASP A 168 12.14 -10.02 8.69
CA ASP A 168 12.57 -8.64 8.42
C ASP A 168 12.04 -7.63 9.44
N ALA A 169 12.88 -7.30 10.42
CA ALA A 169 12.52 -6.39 11.52
C ALA A 169 12.10 -4.98 11.05
N GLN A 170 12.54 -4.52 9.87
CA GLN A 170 12.16 -3.17 9.41
C GLN A 170 10.70 -3.11 8.89
N LEU A 171 9.99 -4.24 8.86
CA LEU A 171 8.57 -4.32 8.51
C LEU A 171 7.64 -4.40 9.73
N GLU A 172 8.17 -4.40 10.97
CA GLU A 172 7.37 -4.57 12.19
C GLU A 172 6.32 -3.47 12.39
N ASP A 173 6.66 -2.23 12.03
CA ASP A 173 5.78 -1.06 12.20
C ASP A 173 4.76 -0.86 11.06
N TYR A 174 4.81 -1.70 10.02
CA TYR A 174 3.87 -1.59 8.92
C TYR A 174 2.48 -2.13 9.31
N PRO A 175 1.38 -1.58 8.79
CA PRO A 175 0.06 -2.11 9.07
C PRO A 175 -0.15 -3.45 8.34
N GLN A 176 -0.35 -4.54 9.10
CA GLN A 176 -0.49 -5.89 8.55
C GLN A 176 -1.77 -6.56 9.07
N MET A 177 -2.61 -7.08 8.16
CA MET A 177 -3.80 -7.85 8.54
C MET A 177 -3.57 -9.36 8.62
N ARG A 178 -2.39 -9.85 8.21
CA ARG A 178 -1.97 -11.27 8.27
C ARG A 178 -2.99 -12.22 7.61
N VAL A 179 -3.47 -11.79 6.44
CA VAL A 179 -4.50 -12.48 5.66
C VAL A 179 -3.86 -13.48 4.68
N GLY A 180 -2.72 -13.11 4.10
CA GLY A 180 -1.91 -13.98 3.25
C GLY A 180 -0.98 -14.87 4.08
N PRO A 181 -0.40 -15.92 3.48
CA PRO A 181 0.63 -16.71 4.13
C PRO A 181 1.84 -15.85 4.52
N GLU A 182 2.48 -16.21 5.64
CA GLU A 182 3.82 -15.75 6.01
C GLU A 182 4.82 -16.00 4.88
N LEU A 183 5.70 -15.05 4.59
CA LEU A 183 6.66 -15.14 3.48
C LEU A 183 8.12 -15.23 3.93
N GLY A 184 8.43 -14.93 5.19
CA GLY A 184 9.76 -15.04 5.79
C GLY A 184 10.17 -16.47 6.14
N GLY A 185 11.46 -16.65 6.39
CA GLY A 185 12.05 -17.90 6.91
C GLY A 185 12.09 -19.06 5.92
N ARG A 186 11.77 -18.81 4.64
CA ARG A 186 11.75 -19.83 3.58
C ARG A 186 12.12 -19.24 2.23
N SER A 187 12.47 -20.11 1.29
CA SER A 187 12.69 -19.73 -0.10
C SER A 187 11.63 -20.37 -0.99
N PHE A 188 11.27 -19.67 -2.06
CA PHE A 188 10.31 -20.11 -3.06
C PHE A 188 10.98 -20.14 -4.44
N PRO A 189 10.51 -21.01 -5.36
CA PRO A 189 10.95 -20.93 -6.75
C PRO A 189 10.66 -19.54 -7.33
N VAL A 190 11.65 -18.89 -7.94
CA VAL A 190 11.53 -17.52 -8.46
C VAL A 190 10.43 -17.43 -9.51
N ASP A 191 10.35 -18.38 -10.43
CA ASP A 191 9.32 -18.41 -11.48
C ASP A 191 7.91 -18.54 -10.90
N PHE A 192 7.76 -19.28 -9.78
CA PHE A 192 6.49 -19.36 -9.07
C PHE A 192 6.10 -17.99 -8.49
N LEU A 193 7.02 -17.30 -7.82
CA LEU A 193 6.77 -15.97 -7.25
C LEU A 193 6.44 -14.95 -8.34
N VAL A 194 7.21 -14.93 -9.44
CA VAL A 194 6.98 -14.03 -10.56
C VAL A 194 5.59 -14.26 -11.14
N ARG A 195 5.25 -15.50 -11.48
CA ARG A 195 3.91 -15.83 -11.99
C ARG A 195 2.81 -15.46 -11.00
N LYS A 196 3.00 -15.70 -9.69
CA LYS A 196 2.01 -15.37 -8.68
C LYS A 196 1.75 -13.87 -8.55
N MET A 197 2.76 -13.03 -8.79
CA MET A 197 2.63 -11.57 -8.73
C MET A 197 2.09 -10.95 -10.03
N THR A 198 2.54 -11.46 -11.19
CA THR A 198 2.14 -10.90 -12.49
C THR A 198 0.80 -11.45 -12.98
N ASP A 199 0.39 -12.62 -12.49
CA ASP A 199 -0.83 -13.32 -12.87
C ASP A 199 -1.41 -14.10 -11.67
N ALA A 200 -1.79 -13.35 -10.63
CA ALA A 200 -2.29 -13.93 -9.38
C ALA A 200 -3.57 -14.77 -9.60
N ALA A 201 -4.35 -14.41 -10.63
CA ALA A 201 -5.62 -15.04 -10.98
C ALA A 201 -5.46 -16.44 -11.56
N SER A 202 -4.44 -16.72 -12.38
CA SER A 202 -4.25 -18.06 -12.95
C SER A 202 -3.79 -19.10 -11.93
N LEU A 203 -3.33 -18.68 -10.75
CA LEU A 203 -2.93 -19.54 -9.64
C LEU A 203 -3.96 -19.55 -8.51
N ARG A 204 -5.23 -19.25 -8.80
CA ARG A 204 -6.35 -19.38 -7.84
C ARG A 204 -6.74 -20.85 -7.72
N PRO A 205 -6.83 -21.42 -6.51
CA PRO A 205 -7.40 -22.76 -6.33
C PRO A 205 -8.85 -22.77 -6.81
N GLU A 206 -9.24 -23.78 -7.60
CA GLU A 206 -10.61 -23.93 -8.12
C GLU A 206 -11.64 -24.19 -7.01
N GLN A 207 -11.20 -24.66 -5.83
CA GLN A 207 -12.04 -24.87 -4.67
C GLN A 207 -11.42 -24.26 -3.40
N PRO A 208 -12.18 -23.46 -2.62
CA PRO A 208 -11.78 -23.15 -1.27
C PRO A 208 -11.67 -24.46 -0.48
N ARG A 209 -10.53 -24.71 0.16
CA ARG A 209 -10.44 -25.77 1.17
C ARG A 209 -11.54 -25.50 2.19
N PHE A 210 -12.37 -26.50 2.48
CA PHE A 210 -13.57 -26.39 3.32
C PHE A 210 -13.28 -25.54 4.58
N GLY A 211 -14.01 -24.43 4.77
CA GLY A 211 -13.86 -23.52 5.91
C GLY A 211 -12.78 -22.43 5.79
N ALA A 212 -11.90 -22.46 4.79
CA ALA A 212 -10.98 -21.37 4.51
C ALA A 212 -11.66 -20.36 3.57
N ARG A 213 -11.95 -19.15 4.07
CA ARG A 213 -12.06 -17.99 3.19
C ARG A 213 -10.68 -17.81 2.57
N ILE A 214 -10.45 -18.36 1.38
CA ILE A 214 -9.23 -18.07 0.64
C ILE A 214 -9.30 -16.59 0.31
N ALA A 215 -8.61 -15.76 1.09
CA ALA A 215 -8.32 -14.42 0.66
C ALA A 215 -7.50 -14.54 -0.62
N VAL A 216 -8.08 -14.06 -1.70
CA VAL A 216 -7.48 -14.16 -3.00
C VAL A 216 -6.46 -13.03 -3.10
N MET A 217 -5.20 -13.39 -3.40
CA MET A 217 -4.20 -12.36 -3.69
C MET A 217 -4.70 -11.53 -4.90
N PRO A 218 -4.85 -10.21 -4.73
CA PRO A 218 -5.34 -9.35 -5.80
C PRO A 218 -4.26 -9.09 -6.86
N GLN A 219 -4.67 -8.54 -7.99
CA GLN A 219 -3.74 -8.02 -8.98
C GLN A 219 -3.28 -6.62 -8.56
N LEU A 220 -1.97 -6.47 -8.36
CA LEU A 220 -1.34 -5.27 -7.79
C LEU A 220 -0.43 -4.56 -8.81
N GLU A 221 -0.73 -4.69 -10.10
CA GLU A 221 0.01 -4.01 -11.19
C GLU A 221 1.54 -4.20 -11.09
N VAL A 222 1.96 -5.42 -10.76
CA VAL A 222 3.38 -5.79 -10.66
C VAL A 222 3.87 -6.24 -12.03
N SER A 223 4.86 -5.54 -12.58
CA SER A 223 5.55 -5.94 -13.81
C SER A 223 6.48 -7.14 -13.57
N ALA A 224 6.94 -7.79 -14.64
CA ALA A 224 7.88 -8.91 -14.52
C ALA A 224 9.20 -8.52 -13.83
N ASP A 225 9.71 -7.32 -14.09
CA ASP A 225 10.98 -6.84 -13.51
C ASP A 225 10.84 -6.48 -12.02
N GLU A 226 9.72 -5.86 -11.64
CA GLU A 226 9.39 -5.65 -10.24
C GLU A 226 9.20 -6.98 -9.51
N ALA A 227 8.48 -7.92 -10.13
CA ALA A 227 8.24 -9.24 -9.57
C ALA A 227 9.54 -10.01 -9.32
N ARG A 228 10.52 -9.93 -10.22
CA ARG A 228 11.85 -10.53 -10.01
C ARG A 228 12.61 -9.89 -8.85
N ALA A 229 12.54 -8.57 -8.71
CA ALA A 229 13.19 -7.88 -7.60
C ALA A 229 12.54 -8.20 -6.26
N ILE A 230 11.21 -8.23 -6.21
CA ILE A 230 10.47 -8.68 -5.02
C ILE A 230 10.81 -10.14 -4.72
N ALA A 231 10.87 -11.03 -5.71
CA ALA A 231 11.25 -12.43 -5.51
C ALA A 231 12.68 -12.57 -4.95
N GLY A 232 13.63 -11.77 -5.45
CA GLY A 232 14.98 -11.69 -4.89
C GLY A 232 14.97 -11.28 -3.42
N TYR A 233 14.20 -10.26 -3.07
CA TYR A 233 14.03 -9.82 -1.68
C TYR A 233 13.35 -10.88 -0.78
N LEU A 234 12.29 -11.54 -1.26
CA LEU A 234 11.59 -12.58 -0.51
C LEU A 234 12.48 -13.78 -0.21
N ASN A 235 13.35 -14.15 -1.15
CA ASN A 235 14.28 -15.25 -0.99
C ASN A 235 15.58 -14.86 -0.27
N ALA A 236 15.87 -13.56 -0.12
CA ALA A 236 17.01 -13.09 0.63
C ALA A 236 16.79 -13.34 2.13
N ARG A 237 17.82 -13.91 2.77
CA ARG A 237 17.87 -13.93 4.23
C ARG A 237 17.99 -12.48 4.72
N SER A 238 17.21 -12.13 5.72
CA SER A 238 17.35 -10.82 6.34
C SER A 238 18.77 -10.66 6.87
N VAL A 239 19.43 -9.60 6.41
CA VAL A 239 20.66 -9.14 7.04
C VAL A 239 20.22 -8.45 8.32
N ALA A 240 20.38 -9.12 9.46
CA ALA A 240 20.34 -8.42 10.74
C ALA A 240 21.32 -7.25 10.64
N SER A 241 20.85 -6.02 10.83
CA SER A 241 21.73 -4.86 10.87
C SER A 241 22.80 -5.14 11.92
N ARG A 242 24.05 -5.27 11.49
CA ARG A 242 25.18 -5.17 12.40
C ARG A 242 25.24 -3.70 12.80
N ASP A 243 24.92 -3.46 14.07
CA ASP A 243 25.22 -2.20 14.78
C ASP A 243 26.69 -1.82 14.64
#